data_AF-A0A089KNR0-F1
#
_entry.id   AF-A0A089KNR0-F1
#
_cell.length_a   1.000
_cell.length_b   1.000
_cell.length_c   1.000
_cell.angle_alpha   90.00
_cell.angle_beta   90.00
_cell.angle_gamma   90.00
#
_symmetry.space_group_name_H-M   'P 1'
#
loop_
_entity.id
_entity.type
_entity.pdbx_description
1 polymer ?
#
loop_
_entity_poly.entity_id
_entity_poly.type
_entity_poly.pdbx_seq_one_letter_code
_entity_poly.pdbx_strand_id
1 'polypeptide(L)'
;MKVIVNPKALALLASLLLLTAGCGSSGSSNNAEDSHINSSAVSASAQGAVITPDWQEVKQLPQAEARPGMPADAVTVSVQRLKDFGGGITVTFYTLPGDEDYVYADLSTAAAHYSLGSIGTYNYRKPENLIAEAVSVFNSRMLKITGGLGANSALSRYYTIDEKGVPEGVLLVDTGHAREIDIDRDGAAEVLSAHGTPTAAYVYRLYEGHAEEAYINAALQADSVVLRDDLIFEASHLGHADVQEYRFTPEGLIRQHP
;
A
#
# COMPACT_ATOMS: atom_id res chain seq x y z
N MET A 1 -46.07 -0.27 -2.94
CA MET A 1 -44.99 -0.29 -1.94
C MET A 1 -44.85 1.13 -1.40
N LYS A 2 -45.21 1.35 -0.13
CA LYS A 2 -45.28 2.68 0.51
C LYS A 2 -43.88 3.12 0.94
N VAL A 3 -43.40 4.25 0.42
CA VAL A 3 -42.16 4.89 0.87
C VAL A 3 -42.53 5.90 1.97
N ILE A 4 -42.03 5.67 3.17
CA ILE A 4 -42.14 6.58 4.31
C ILE A 4 -40.80 7.30 4.42
N VAL A 5 -40.77 8.60 4.14
CA VAL A 5 -39.60 9.47 4.31
C VAL A 5 -39.72 10.16 5.67
N ASN A 6 -38.71 10.03 6.52
CA ASN A 6 -38.65 10.67 7.83
C ASN A 6 -37.64 11.83 7.79
N PRO A 7 -38.04 13.09 8.05
CA PRO A 7 -37.17 14.25 7.88
C PRO A 7 -36.65 14.75 9.22
N LYS A 8 -35.40 14.43 9.59
CA LYS A 8 -34.70 15.11 10.69
C LYS A 8 -33.19 15.10 10.46
N ALA A 9 -32.65 16.25 10.08
CA ALA A 9 -31.38 16.77 10.61
C ALA A 9 -31.14 18.17 10.02
N LEU A 10 -31.64 19.17 10.75
CA LEU A 10 -31.14 20.53 10.69
C LEU A 10 -29.83 20.55 11.49
N ALA A 11 -28.72 20.98 10.90
CA ALA A 11 -27.58 21.49 11.67
C ALA A 11 -26.80 22.50 10.81
N LEU A 12 -27.14 23.76 11.09
CA LEU A 12 -26.41 24.98 10.75
C LEU A 12 -25.11 24.99 11.58
N LEU A 13 -23.95 25.25 11.00
CA LEU A 13 -22.90 25.96 11.74
C LEU A 13 -22.07 26.81 10.79
N ALA A 14 -22.19 28.12 11.00
CA ALA A 14 -21.49 29.16 10.29
C ALA A 14 -20.06 29.29 10.82
N SER A 15 -19.08 29.29 9.92
CA SER A 15 -17.74 29.78 10.16
C SER A 15 -17.75 31.31 10.00
N LEU A 16 -17.20 32.07 10.96
CA LEU A 16 -16.59 33.35 10.63
C LEU A 16 -15.50 33.77 11.64
N LEU A 17 -14.37 34.12 11.04
CA LEU A 17 -13.12 34.67 11.58
C LEU A 17 -13.32 35.87 12.53
N LEU A 18 -12.30 36.20 13.33
CA LEU A 18 -11.62 37.52 13.31
C LEU A 18 -10.34 37.54 14.21
N LEU A 19 -9.24 37.99 13.59
CA LEU A 19 -8.20 38.94 14.09
C LEU A 19 -7.25 38.54 15.23
N THR A 20 -6.01 39.02 15.38
CA THR A 20 -4.95 39.63 14.53
C THR A 20 -3.66 39.67 15.35
N ALA A 21 -2.53 39.71 14.63
CA ALA A 21 -1.17 40.12 14.99
C ALA A 21 -0.88 40.84 16.33
N GLY A 22 0.23 40.44 16.96
CA GLY A 22 0.99 41.23 17.93
C GLY A 22 2.50 41.05 17.71
N CYS A 23 3.14 42.03 17.06
CA CYS A 23 4.59 42.16 16.96
C CYS A 23 5.19 42.62 18.30
N GLY A 24 6.37 42.10 18.65
CA GLY A 24 7.18 42.61 19.75
C GLY A 24 8.66 42.40 19.48
N SER A 25 9.32 43.44 18.96
CA SER A 25 10.76 43.53 18.75
C SER A 25 11.46 44.20 19.94
N SER A 26 12.61 43.69 20.37
CA SER A 26 13.76 44.38 20.98
C SER A 26 14.66 43.32 21.65
N GLY A 27 15.98 43.38 21.66
CA GLY A 27 16.94 44.32 21.09
C GLY A 27 18.37 43.80 21.32
N SER A 28 19.27 44.23 20.44
CA SER A 28 20.65 44.69 20.69
C SER A 28 21.65 43.83 21.50
N SER A 29 22.65 43.34 20.76
CA SER A 29 24.11 43.45 20.95
C SER A 29 24.79 43.01 22.26
N ASN A 30 25.72 42.04 22.19
CA ASN A 30 27.17 42.30 22.07
C ASN A 30 28.04 41.03 22.14
N ASN A 31 29.06 41.08 21.29
CA ASN A 31 30.45 40.59 21.43
C ASN A 31 30.81 39.11 21.62
N ALA A 32 31.73 38.75 20.74
CA ALA A 32 32.57 37.57 20.64
C ALA A 32 33.30 37.19 21.93
N GLU A 33 33.49 35.88 22.12
CA GLU A 33 34.79 35.30 22.48
C GLU A 33 34.84 33.80 22.14
N ASP A 34 36.02 33.41 21.68
CA ASP A 34 36.47 32.09 21.27
C ASP A 34 36.34 31.04 22.37
N SER A 35 35.94 29.81 22.02
CA SER A 35 36.59 28.59 22.53
C SER A 35 36.04 27.33 21.86
N HIS A 36 36.95 26.65 21.16
CA HIS A 36 36.83 25.24 20.82
C HIS A 36 36.66 24.39 22.07
N ILE A 37 35.51 23.74 22.25
CA ILE A 37 35.44 22.42 22.90
C ILE A 37 34.54 21.52 22.06
N ASN A 38 35.21 20.48 21.57
CA ASN A 38 34.67 19.30 20.95
C ASN A 38 33.69 18.60 21.91
N SER A 39 32.40 18.68 21.60
CA SER A 39 31.37 17.86 22.25
C SER A 39 30.51 17.23 21.17
N SER A 40 31.08 16.24 20.48
CA SER A 40 30.31 15.15 19.89
C SER A 40 29.70 14.33 21.05
N ALA A 41 28.74 14.93 21.74
CA ALA A 41 27.75 14.17 22.47
C ALA A 41 26.76 13.70 21.42
N VAL A 42 27.05 12.53 20.83
CA VAL A 42 26.02 11.67 20.28
C VAL A 42 25.00 11.52 21.41
N SER A 43 23.90 12.26 21.31
CA SER A 43 22.73 12.02 22.12
C SER A 43 22.32 10.58 21.85
N ALA A 44 22.73 9.68 22.73
CA ALA A 44 22.09 8.40 22.90
C ALA A 44 20.68 8.70 23.42
N SER A 45 19.77 9.04 22.50
CA SER A 45 18.35 9.08 22.79
C SER A 45 17.97 7.68 23.23
N ALA A 46 17.37 7.58 24.42
CA ALA A 46 16.79 6.35 24.94
C ALA A 46 16.04 5.62 23.81
N GLN A 47 16.55 4.45 23.38
CA GLN A 47 15.82 3.63 22.43
C GLN A 47 14.47 3.29 23.06
N GLY A 48 13.38 3.79 22.47
CA GLY A 48 12.03 3.36 22.81
C GLY A 48 11.94 1.84 22.70
N ALA A 49 11.08 1.22 23.51
CA ALA A 49 10.84 -0.22 23.42
C ALA A 49 10.49 -0.60 21.98
N VAL A 50 11.16 -1.63 21.45
CA VAL A 50 10.87 -2.17 20.12
C VAL A 50 9.52 -2.88 20.20
N ILE A 51 8.58 -2.45 19.36
CA ILE A 51 7.27 -3.09 19.20
C ILE A 51 7.37 -4.04 18.02
N THR A 52 7.31 -5.33 18.26
CA THR A 52 7.30 -6.34 17.21
C THR A 52 5.89 -6.47 16.64
N PRO A 53 5.68 -6.25 15.32
CA PRO A 53 4.40 -6.52 14.69
C PRO A 53 4.01 -7.99 14.81
N ASP A 54 2.71 -8.26 14.95
CA ASP A 54 2.17 -9.62 14.92
C ASP A 54 2.07 -10.09 13.46
N TRP A 55 3.12 -10.76 12.98
CA TRP A 55 3.20 -11.28 11.62
C TRP A 55 2.38 -12.56 11.48
N GLN A 56 1.58 -12.62 10.42
CA GLN A 56 0.72 -13.74 10.09
C GLN A 56 0.98 -14.15 8.65
N GLU A 57 1.07 -15.46 8.38
CA GLU A 57 1.21 -15.96 7.01
C GLU A 57 -0.01 -15.58 6.17
N VAL A 58 0.24 -15.07 4.96
CA VAL A 58 -0.80 -14.76 3.97
C VAL A 58 -1.42 -16.07 3.49
N LYS A 59 -2.69 -16.28 3.82
CA LYS A 59 -3.38 -17.56 3.61
C LYS A 59 -3.74 -17.86 2.16
N GLN A 60 -3.85 -16.83 1.34
CA GLN A 60 -4.31 -16.97 -0.04
C GLN A 60 -3.30 -16.37 -1.00
N LEU A 61 -2.73 -17.24 -1.84
CA LEU A 61 -1.86 -16.83 -2.93
C LEU A 61 -2.64 -16.73 -4.23
N PRO A 62 -2.33 -15.74 -5.08
CA PRO A 62 -2.97 -15.64 -6.38
C PRO A 62 -2.58 -16.85 -7.23
N GLN A 63 -3.54 -17.39 -7.98
CA GLN A 63 -3.30 -18.55 -8.84
C GLN A 63 -3.10 -18.10 -10.28
N ALA A 64 -2.31 -18.87 -11.03
CA ALA A 64 -2.16 -18.72 -12.46
C ALA A 64 -2.38 -20.08 -13.12
N GLU A 65 -3.38 -20.17 -13.98
CA GLU A 65 -3.78 -21.42 -14.63
C GLU A 65 -3.36 -21.41 -16.09
N ALA A 66 -2.50 -22.36 -16.49
CA ALA A 66 -2.12 -22.51 -17.89
C ALA A 66 -3.35 -22.79 -18.76
N ARG A 67 -3.47 -22.06 -19.88
CA ARG A 67 -4.56 -22.21 -20.85
C ARG A 67 -4.04 -22.08 -22.29
N PRO A 68 -4.79 -22.56 -23.29
CA PRO A 68 -4.42 -22.37 -24.70
C PRO A 68 -4.46 -20.90 -25.15
N GLY A 69 -5.19 -20.05 -24.44
CA GLY A 69 -5.39 -18.64 -24.74
C GLY A 69 -6.60 -18.06 -24.02
N MET A 70 -6.88 -16.79 -24.29
CA MET A 70 -8.09 -16.10 -23.83
C MET A 70 -9.35 -16.76 -24.43
N PRO A 71 -10.49 -16.81 -23.71
CA PRO A 71 -11.76 -17.29 -24.25
C PRO A 71 -12.14 -16.55 -25.55
N ALA A 72 -12.64 -17.29 -26.55
CA ALA A 72 -12.86 -16.77 -27.90
C ALA A 72 -13.94 -15.68 -27.97
N ASP A 73 -14.86 -15.67 -27.01
CA ASP A 73 -15.98 -14.75 -26.88
C ASP A 73 -15.70 -13.63 -25.86
N ALA A 74 -14.52 -13.63 -25.22
CA ALA A 74 -14.12 -12.56 -24.32
C ALA A 74 -13.97 -11.22 -25.07
N VAL A 75 -14.32 -10.14 -24.37
CA VAL A 75 -14.13 -8.78 -24.87
C VAL A 75 -12.90 -8.18 -24.22
N THR A 76 -11.89 -7.88 -25.04
CA THR A 76 -10.68 -7.19 -24.57
C THR A 76 -11.02 -5.79 -24.09
N VAL A 77 -10.57 -5.48 -22.89
CA VAL A 77 -10.63 -4.15 -22.28
C VAL A 77 -9.37 -3.36 -22.61
N SER A 78 -8.20 -3.95 -22.31
CA SER A 78 -6.90 -3.32 -22.54
C SER A 78 -5.79 -4.36 -22.67
N VAL A 79 -4.67 -3.95 -23.28
CA VAL A 79 -3.49 -4.80 -23.48
C VAL A 79 -2.26 -4.02 -23.03
N GLN A 80 -1.47 -4.61 -22.14
CA GLN A 80 -0.26 -4.02 -21.59
C GLN A 80 0.92 -4.93 -21.87
N ARG A 81 2.02 -4.37 -22.38
CA ARG A 81 3.22 -5.12 -22.77
C ARG A 81 4.38 -4.69 -21.89
N LEU A 82 5.00 -5.66 -21.22
CA LEU A 82 6.12 -5.43 -20.31
C LEU A 82 7.36 -6.10 -20.87
N LYS A 83 8.45 -5.35 -20.97
CA LYS A 83 9.73 -5.85 -21.53
C LYS A 83 10.70 -6.32 -20.46
N ASP A 84 10.26 -6.21 -19.21
CA ASP A 84 11.01 -6.39 -17.99
C ASP A 84 11.26 -7.86 -17.61
N PHE A 85 10.63 -8.77 -18.33
CA PHE A 85 10.73 -10.21 -18.15
C PHE A 85 11.35 -10.84 -19.41
N GLY A 86 12.04 -11.98 -19.25
CA GLY A 86 12.71 -12.67 -20.35
C GLY A 86 11.78 -12.89 -21.55
N GLY A 87 12.12 -12.32 -22.71
CA GLY A 87 11.30 -12.39 -23.93
C GLY A 87 10.12 -11.40 -24.01
N GLY A 88 9.88 -10.64 -22.96
CA GLY A 88 8.72 -9.79 -22.80
C GLY A 88 7.44 -10.59 -22.53
N ILE A 89 6.47 -9.93 -21.87
CA ILE A 89 5.15 -10.50 -21.59
C ILE A 89 4.06 -9.54 -22.04
N THR A 90 2.87 -10.08 -22.25
CA THR A 90 1.66 -9.30 -22.53
C THR A 90 0.57 -9.68 -21.55
N VAL A 91 0.00 -8.68 -20.86
CA VAL A 91 -1.19 -8.84 -20.03
C VAL A 91 -2.38 -8.29 -20.80
N THR A 92 -3.39 -9.13 -21.02
CA THR A 92 -4.66 -8.74 -21.64
C THR A 92 -5.73 -8.75 -20.57
N PHE A 93 -6.33 -7.58 -20.31
CA PHE A 93 -7.50 -7.48 -19.46
C PHE A 93 -8.76 -7.66 -20.30
N TYR A 94 -9.73 -8.42 -19.79
CA TYR A 94 -10.93 -8.76 -20.55
C TYR A 94 -12.15 -9.00 -19.66
N THR A 95 -13.33 -8.98 -20.27
CA THR A 95 -14.60 -9.40 -19.66
C THR A 95 -15.16 -10.61 -20.38
N LEU A 96 -15.89 -11.46 -19.65
CA LEU A 96 -16.57 -12.62 -20.22
C LEU A 96 -18.00 -12.25 -20.65
N PRO A 97 -18.55 -12.87 -21.71
CA PRO A 97 -19.95 -12.66 -22.08
C PRO A 97 -20.92 -13.04 -20.96
N GLY A 98 -21.83 -12.12 -20.65
CA GLY A 98 -22.83 -12.33 -19.61
C GLY A 98 -22.31 -12.21 -18.17
N ASP A 99 -21.00 -11.98 -17.98
CA ASP A 99 -20.42 -11.66 -16.68
C ASP A 99 -20.35 -10.13 -16.53
N GLU A 100 -21.26 -9.61 -15.71
CA GLU A 100 -21.34 -8.19 -15.34
C GLU A 100 -20.77 -7.93 -13.93
N ASP A 101 -20.11 -8.92 -13.33
CA ASP A 101 -19.57 -8.83 -11.97
C ASP A 101 -18.06 -8.60 -12.00
N TYR A 102 -17.34 -9.23 -12.93
CA TYR A 102 -15.88 -9.30 -12.88
C TYR A 102 -15.15 -8.83 -14.14
N VAL A 103 -13.89 -8.47 -13.93
CA VAL A 103 -12.87 -8.28 -14.95
C VAL A 103 -11.78 -9.30 -14.73
N TYR A 104 -11.21 -9.83 -15.81
CA TYR A 104 -10.21 -10.89 -15.80
C TYR A 104 -8.90 -10.43 -16.43
N ALA A 105 -7.83 -11.18 -16.19
CA ALA A 105 -6.55 -11.00 -16.86
C ALA A 105 -6.01 -12.32 -17.41
N ASP A 106 -5.49 -12.24 -18.64
CA ASP A 106 -4.69 -13.27 -19.31
C ASP A 106 -3.24 -12.78 -19.40
N LEU A 107 -2.30 -13.63 -19.00
CA LEU A 107 -0.86 -13.40 -19.15
C LEU A 107 -0.35 -14.28 -20.29
N SER A 108 0.14 -13.64 -21.35
CA SER A 108 0.83 -14.28 -22.45
C SER A 108 2.35 -14.12 -22.28
N THR A 109 3.04 -15.26 -22.26
CA THR A 109 4.51 -15.34 -22.22
C THR A 109 5.03 -16.11 -23.44
N ALA A 110 6.35 -16.25 -23.55
CA ALA A 110 6.95 -17.06 -24.61
C ALA A 110 6.57 -18.56 -24.52
N ALA A 111 6.19 -19.05 -23.34
CA ALA A 111 5.83 -20.45 -23.13
C ALA A 111 4.36 -20.74 -23.39
N ALA A 112 3.46 -19.92 -22.84
CA ALA A 112 2.02 -20.20 -22.87
C ALA A 112 1.18 -18.96 -22.53
N HIS A 113 -0.13 -19.18 -22.46
CA HIS A 113 -1.08 -18.28 -21.83
C HIS A 113 -1.45 -18.77 -20.43
N TYR A 114 -1.69 -17.85 -19.51
CA TYR A 114 -2.09 -18.12 -18.15
C TYR A 114 -3.27 -17.23 -17.77
N SER A 115 -4.38 -17.85 -17.36
CA SER A 115 -5.46 -17.12 -16.72
C SER A 115 -5.04 -16.74 -15.31
N LEU A 116 -5.07 -15.45 -15.00
CA LEU A 116 -4.80 -14.92 -13.66
C LEU A 116 -6.08 -14.77 -12.83
N GLY A 117 -7.23 -15.25 -13.34
CA GLY A 117 -8.52 -15.17 -12.67
C GLY A 117 -9.14 -13.77 -12.73
N SER A 118 -10.15 -13.52 -11.88
CA SER A 118 -10.79 -12.20 -11.77
C SER A 118 -9.88 -11.24 -11.02
N ILE A 119 -9.59 -10.07 -11.58
CA ILE A 119 -8.63 -9.09 -11.03
C ILE A 119 -9.31 -7.82 -10.50
N GLY A 120 -10.63 -7.73 -10.63
CA GLY A 120 -11.43 -6.58 -10.20
C GLY A 120 -12.89 -6.75 -10.55
N THR A 121 -13.70 -5.75 -10.23
CA THR A 121 -15.14 -5.75 -10.52
C THR A 121 -15.45 -5.03 -11.83
N TYR A 122 -16.52 -5.45 -12.50
CA TYR A 122 -16.92 -4.98 -13.83
C TYR A 122 -17.12 -3.46 -13.92
N ASN A 123 -17.58 -2.83 -12.83
CA ASN A 123 -17.77 -1.38 -12.75
C ASN A 123 -16.46 -0.59 -12.86
N TYR A 124 -15.32 -1.24 -12.63
CA TYR A 124 -13.97 -0.66 -12.71
C TYR A 124 -13.19 -1.20 -13.91
N ARG A 125 -13.85 -1.75 -14.92
CA ARG A 125 -13.22 -2.27 -16.15
C ARG A 125 -12.63 -1.21 -17.09
N LYS A 126 -12.51 0.05 -16.68
CA LYS A 126 -11.89 1.04 -17.57
C LYS A 126 -10.38 0.80 -17.63
N PRO A 127 -9.73 0.93 -18.79
CA PRO A 127 -8.29 0.67 -18.92
C PRO A 127 -7.42 1.37 -17.87
N GLU A 128 -7.75 2.60 -17.47
CA GLU A 128 -7.02 3.36 -16.47
C GLU A 128 -7.09 2.81 -15.04
N ASN A 129 -8.04 1.93 -14.75
CA ASN A 129 -8.21 1.28 -13.44
C ASN A 129 -7.58 -0.13 -13.38
N LEU A 130 -7.01 -0.58 -14.49
CA LEU A 130 -6.44 -1.91 -14.65
C LEU A 130 -4.97 -1.74 -14.99
N ILE A 131 -4.07 -2.14 -14.10
CA ILE A 131 -2.64 -1.86 -14.24
C ILE A 131 -1.89 -3.18 -14.16
N ALA A 132 -0.99 -3.40 -15.11
CA ALA A 132 0.01 -4.44 -15.08
C ALA A 132 1.38 -3.78 -15.15
N GLU A 133 2.23 -4.03 -14.17
CA GLU A 133 3.55 -3.42 -14.10
C GLU A 133 4.58 -4.38 -13.52
N ALA A 134 5.85 -4.12 -13.85
CA ALA A 134 6.96 -4.86 -13.30
C ALA A 134 7.57 -4.06 -12.15
N VAL A 135 7.40 -4.56 -10.93
CA VAL A 135 7.87 -3.92 -9.69
C VAL A 135 9.09 -4.64 -9.13
N SER A 136 9.89 -3.93 -8.35
CA SER A 136 10.97 -4.51 -7.57
C SER A 136 10.55 -4.54 -6.10
N VAL A 137 10.33 -5.74 -5.56
CA VAL A 137 9.79 -5.97 -4.22
C VAL A 137 10.31 -7.30 -3.69
N PHE A 138 10.55 -7.40 -2.39
CA PHE A 138 11.10 -8.61 -1.74
C PHE A 138 12.40 -9.12 -2.41
N ASN A 139 13.30 -8.19 -2.77
CA ASN A 139 14.55 -8.48 -3.51
C ASN A 139 14.37 -9.20 -4.86
N SER A 140 13.18 -9.14 -5.44
CA SER A 140 12.86 -9.79 -6.71
C SER A 140 12.11 -8.86 -7.65
N ARG A 141 12.13 -9.18 -8.94
CA ARG A 141 11.29 -8.52 -9.94
C ARG A 141 9.99 -9.30 -10.07
N MET A 142 8.87 -8.63 -9.82
CA MET A 142 7.54 -9.25 -9.83
C MET A 142 6.60 -8.56 -10.81
N LEU A 143 5.68 -9.34 -11.37
CA LEU A 143 4.51 -8.82 -12.06
C LEU A 143 3.46 -8.45 -11.02
N LYS A 144 3.12 -7.16 -10.94
CA LYS A 144 1.98 -6.66 -10.17
C LYS A 144 0.80 -6.44 -11.09
N ILE A 145 -0.34 -7.02 -10.75
CA ILE A 145 -1.63 -6.78 -11.39
C ILE A 145 -2.53 -6.08 -10.39
N THR A 146 -3.00 -4.89 -10.73
CA THR A 146 -3.92 -4.10 -9.91
C THR A 146 -5.25 -3.91 -10.64
N GLY A 147 -6.36 -4.22 -9.96
CA GLY A 147 -7.71 -3.90 -10.43
C GLY A 147 -8.57 -3.28 -9.34
N GLY A 148 -9.62 -2.56 -9.74
CA GLY A 148 -10.54 -1.90 -8.80
C GLY A 148 -11.63 -2.84 -8.28
N LEU A 149 -11.95 -2.73 -6.98
CA LEU A 149 -13.05 -3.49 -6.35
C LEU A 149 -14.31 -2.65 -6.10
N GLY A 150 -14.18 -1.34 -5.91
CA GLY A 150 -15.28 -0.53 -5.37
C GLY A 150 -14.81 0.44 -4.31
N ALA A 151 -15.50 1.58 -4.12
CA ALA A 151 -15.31 2.45 -2.96
C ALA A 151 -13.84 2.84 -2.67
N ASN A 152 -13.06 3.09 -3.73
CA ASN A 152 -11.63 3.35 -3.65
C ASN A 152 -10.81 2.22 -3.00
N SER A 153 -11.24 0.97 -3.18
CA SER A 153 -10.51 -0.24 -2.84
C SER A 153 -9.93 -0.89 -4.10
N ALA A 154 -8.75 -1.46 -3.95
CA ALA A 154 -8.00 -2.13 -5.00
C ALA A 154 -7.67 -3.57 -4.58
N LEU A 155 -7.48 -4.41 -5.59
CA LEU A 155 -6.94 -5.75 -5.46
C LEU A 155 -5.59 -5.77 -6.18
N SER A 156 -4.52 -6.10 -5.46
CA SER A 156 -3.19 -6.26 -6.05
C SER A 156 -2.73 -7.71 -5.96
N ARG A 157 -2.21 -8.24 -7.06
CA ARG A 157 -1.66 -9.60 -7.14
C ARG A 157 -0.23 -9.55 -7.63
N TYR A 158 0.65 -10.28 -6.95
CA TYR A 158 2.06 -10.33 -7.26
C TYR A 158 2.42 -11.73 -7.71
N TYR A 159 3.12 -11.81 -8.84
CA TYR A 159 3.62 -13.06 -9.39
C TYR A 159 5.12 -12.91 -9.66
N THR A 160 5.89 -13.94 -9.34
CA THR A 160 7.19 -14.12 -9.99
C THR A 160 6.96 -14.78 -11.35
N ILE A 161 7.91 -14.60 -12.28
CA ILE A 161 7.90 -15.26 -13.58
C ILE A 161 9.28 -15.88 -13.76
N ASP A 162 9.33 -17.20 -13.89
CA ASP A 162 10.60 -17.91 -14.07
C ASP A 162 11.20 -17.68 -15.47
N GLU A 163 12.42 -18.19 -15.70
CA GLU A 163 13.11 -18.07 -17.00
C GLU A 163 12.34 -18.72 -18.16
N LYS A 164 11.44 -19.66 -17.86
CA LYS A 164 10.58 -20.33 -18.85
C LYS A 164 9.29 -19.55 -19.10
N GLY A 165 9.05 -18.44 -18.39
CA GLY A 165 7.83 -17.65 -18.53
C GLY A 165 6.64 -18.25 -17.78
N VAL A 166 6.87 -19.07 -16.76
CA VAL A 166 5.82 -19.64 -15.89
C VAL A 166 5.60 -18.71 -14.70
N PRO A 167 4.38 -18.18 -14.50
CA PRO A 167 4.06 -17.36 -13.34
C PRO A 167 3.82 -18.21 -12.08
N GLU A 168 4.31 -17.73 -10.94
CA GLU A 168 4.01 -18.27 -9.61
C GLU A 168 3.50 -17.15 -8.70
N GLY A 169 2.35 -17.37 -8.05
CA GLY A 169 1.75 -16.37 -7.17
C GLY A 169 2.49 -16.24 -5.85
N VAL A 170 2.79 -15.01 -5.45
CA VAL A 170 3.59 -14.72 -4.24
C VAL A 170 2.79 -13.97 -3.19
N LEU A 171 1.96 -13.02 -3.60
CA LEU A 171 1.21 -12.18 -2.65
C LEU A 171 -0.12 -11.74 -3.26
N LEU A 172 -1.17 -11.80 -2.44
CA LEU A 172 -2.45 -11.16 -2.68
C LEU A 172 -2.63 -10.04 -1.65
N VAL A 173 -2.92 -8.84 -2.12
CA VAL A 173 -3.31 -7.71 -1.26
C VAL A 173 -4.74 -7.33 -1.61
N ASP A 174 -5.67 -7.62 -0.70
CA ASP A 174 -7.08 -7.23 -0.76
C ASP A 174 -7.47 -6.25 0.36
N THR A 175 -6.50 -5.85 1.18
CA THR A 175 -6.62 -4.86 2.26
C THR A 175 -6.49 -3.41 1.76
N GLY A 176 -6.73 -3.12 0.47
CA GLY A 176 -6.68 -1.76 -0.08
C GLY A 176 -5.54 -1.49 -1.07
N HIS A 177 -5.13 -0.22 -1.13
CA HIS A 177 -4.14 0.24 -2.11
C HIS A 177 -2.73 -0.15 -1.68
N ALA A 178 -2.05 -0.92 -2.52
CA ALA A 178 -0.72 -1.42 -2.28
C ALA A 178 0.36 -0.51 -2.92
N ARG A 179 1.42 -0.22 -2.18
CA ARG A 179 2.63 0.44 -2.65
C ARG A 179 3.88 -0.33 -2.22
N GLU A 180 4.84 -0.44 -3.13
CA GLU A 180 6.14 -1.07 -2.87
C GLU A 180 7.11 -0.01 -2.36
N ILE A 181 7.67 -0.22 -1.17
CA ILE A 181 8.52 0.77 -0.52
C ILE A 181 9.45 0.07 0.49
N ASP A 182 10.70 0.50 0.55
CA ASP A 182 11.70 0.05 1.52
C ASP A 182 11.47 0.81 2.84
N ILE A 183 10.61 0.26 3.71
CA ILE A 183 10.09 0.93 4.90
C ILE A 183 11.14 0.87 6.01
N ASP A 184 11.83 -0.25 6.17
CA ASP A 184 12.85 -0.45 7.20
C ASP A 184 14.27 -0.02 6.78
N ARG A 185 14.46 0.33 5.50
CA ARG A 185 15.72 0.81 4.91
C ARG A 185 16.80 -0.27 4.86
N ASP A 186 16.40 -1.53 4.68
CA ASP A 186 17.33 -2.65 4.50
C ASP A 186 17.79 -2.82 3.02
N GLY A 187 17.20 -2.05 2.10
CA GLY A 187 17.50 -2.06 0.68
C GLY A 187 16.56 -2.93 -0.15
N ALA A 188 15.63 -3.66 0.47
CA ALA A 188 14.54 -4.38 -0.16
C ALA A 188 13.23 -3.61 0.05
N ALA A 189 12.34 -3.60 -0.96
CA ALA A 189 11.02 -3.04 -0.75
C ALA A 189 10.06 -4.07 -0.13
N GLU A 190 9.33 -3.65 0.89
CA GLU A 190 8.11 -4.28 1.38
C GLU A 190 6.90 -3.85 0.54
N VAL A 191 5.74 -4.46 0.80
CA VAL A 191 4.46 -3.91 0.36
C VAL A 191 3.75 -3.27 1.54
N LEU A 192 3.35 -2.01 1.41
CA LEU A 192 2.41 -1.37 2.32
C LEU A 192 1.04 -1.31 1.66
N SER A 193 0.00 -1.73 2.38
CA SER A 193 -1.39 -1.46 2.02
C SER A 193 -2.04 -0.50 3.01
N ALA A 194 -2.82 0.44 2.50
CA ALA A 194 -3.62 1.33 3.34
C ALA A 194 -5.02 1.57 2.76
N HIS A 195 -6.02 1.68 3.64
CA HIS A 195 -7.39 2.04 3.26
C HIS A 195 -8.16 2.68 4.41
N GLY A 196 -9.30 3.29 4.08
CA GLY A 196 -10.30 3.74 5.04
C GLY A 196 -9.99 5.09 5.71
N THR A 197 -10.97 5.53 6.49
CA THR A 197 -10.88 6.70 7.38
C THR A 197 -11.72 6.36 8.63
N PRO A 198 -11.11 6.05 9.80
CA PRO A 198 -9.67 6.01 10.10
C PRO A 198 -8.85 5.08 9.20
N THR A 199 -7.58 5.40 9.00
CA THR A 199 -6.71 4.63 8.09
C THR A 199 -6.22 3.36 8.76
N ALA A 200 -6.51 2.22 8.14
CA ALA A 200 -5.95 0.92 8.46
C ALA A 200 -4.70 0.69 7.60
N ALA A 201 -3.58 0.32 8.21
CA ALA A 201 -2.32 0.08 7.54
C ALA A 201 -1.81 -1.35 7.78
N TYR A 202 -1.36 -1.99 6.70
CA TYR A 202 -0.79 -3.33 6.68
C TYR A 202 0.59 -3.28 6.02
N VAL A 203 1.56 -3.96 6.60
CA VAL A 203 2.86 -4.21 5.95
C VAL A 203 2.91 -5.69 5.59
N TYR A 204 3.44 -5.99 4.42
CA TYR A 204 3.70 -7.33 3.96
C TYR A 204 5.18 -7.51 3.70
N ARG A 205 5.71 -8.68 4.07
CA ARG A 205 7.10 -9.07 3.81
C ARG A 205 7.16 -10.48 3.25
N LEU A 206 8.31 -10.83 2.68
CA LEU A 206 8.65 -12.21 2.38
C LEU A 206 9.57 -12.74 3.49
N TYR A 207 9.12 -13.77 4.20
CA TYR A 207 9.88 -14.41 5.27
C TYR A 207 9.94 -15.91 5.01
N GLU A 208 11.14 -16.50 5.04
CA GLU A 208 11.35 -17.94 4.82
C GLU A 208 10.59 -18.52 3.59
N GLY A 209 10.49 -17.74 2.50
CA GLY A 209 9.89 -18.17 1.24
C GLY A 209 8.36 -18.06 1.15
N HIS A 210 7.68 -17.52 2.16
CA HIS A 210 6.25 -17.21 2.11
C HIS A 210 5.98 -15.75 2.45
N ALA A 211 4.84 -15.24 2.00
CA ALA A 211 4.41 -13.89 2.33
C ALA A 211 3.78 -13.88 3.73
N GLU A 212 4.15 -12.88 4.53
CA GLU A 212 3.52 -12.57 5.80
C GLU A 212 2.91 -11.17 5.76
N GLU A 213 1.86 -10.94 6.53
CA GLU A 213 1.21 -9.66 6.75
C GLU A 213 1.23 -9.27 8.22
N ALA A 214 1.31 -7.97 8.51
CA ALA A 214 1.14 -7.43 9.85
C ALA A 214 0.21 -6.22 9.84
N TYR A 215 -0.78 -6.24 10.74
CA TYR A 215 -1.69 -5.12 10.94
C TYR A 215 -1.07 -4.09 11.89
N ILE A 216 -0.59 -2.97 11.34
CA ILE A 216 0.24 -2.00 12.07
C ILE A 216 -0.56 -1.26 13.14
N ASN A 217 -1.84 -0.96 12.90
CA ASN A 217 -2.71 -0.34 13.90
C ASN A 217 -2.80 -1.19 15.17
N ALA A 218 -2.90 -2.51 15.06
CA ALA A 218 -2.94 -3.40 16.22
C ALA A 218 -1.59 -3.42 16.97
N ALA A 219 -0.47 -3.47 16.24
CA ALA A 219 0.86 -3.40 16.83
C ALA A 219 1.07 -2.11 17.63
N LEU A 220 0.60 -0.98 17.10
CA LEU A 220 0.70 0.34 17.73
C LEU A 220 -0.45 0.66 18.68
N GLN A 221 -1.42 -0.25 18.84
CA GLN A 221 -2.66 -0.05 19.59
C GLN A 221 -3.43 1.22 19.21
N ALA A 222 -3.40 1.62 17.94
CA ALA A 222 -3.94 2.88 17.44
C ALA A 222 -5.20 2.71 16.60
N ASP A 223 -6.05 3.74 16.54
CA ASP A 223 -7.26 3.72 15.71
C ASP A 223 -6.95 4.04 14.24
N SER A 224 -5.97 4.93 13.99
CA SER A 224 -5.53 5.30 12.65
C SER A 224 -4.01 5.27 12.56
N VAL A 225 -3.49 4.71 11.47
CA VAL A 225 -2.05 4.72 11.16
C VAL A 225 -1.84 5.21 9.73
N VAL A 226 -0.98 6.21 9.58
CA VAL A 226 -0.59 6.76 8.27
C VAL A 226 0.93 6.71 8.16
N LEU A 227 1.45 6.19 7.05
CA LEU A 227 2.88 6.29 6.74
C LEU A 227 3.13 7.52 5.87
N ARG A 228 3.89 8.47 6.41
CA ARG A 228 4.36 9.68 5.72
C ARG A 228 5.45 9.40 4.70
N ASP A 229 5.73 10.41 3.87
CA ASP A 229 6.77 10.36 2.83
C ASP A 229 8.20 10.20 3.40
N ASP A 230 8.44 10.56 4.67
CA ASP A 230 9.73 10.39 5.35
C ASP A 230 9.92 9.00 6.00
N LEU A 231 8.99 8.07 5.73
CA LEU A 231 8.92 6.71 6.27
C LEU A 231 8.64 6.64 7.77
N ILE A 232 7.94 7.63 8.31
CA ILE A 232 7.46 7.64 9.68
C ILE A 232 5.96 7.29 9.71
N PHE A 233 5.62 6.31 10.54
CA PHE A 233 4.24 5.99 10.87
C PHE A 233 3.72 6.97 11.93
N GLU A 234 2.64 7.66 11.61
CA GLU A 234 1.84 8.45 12.54
C GLU A 234 0.67 7.62 13.04
N ALA A 235 0.68 7.32 14.33
CA ALA A 235 -0.37 6.60 15.04
C ALA A 235 -1.22 7.57 15.86
N SER A 236 -2.54 7.50 15.71
CA SER A 236 -3.48 8.38 16.42
C SER A 236 -4.69 7.61 16.94
N HIS A 237 -5.30 8.17 18.01
CA HIS A 237 -6.53 7.65 18.61
C HIS A 237 -7.68 8.61 18.32
N LEU A 238 -8.85 8.05 18.00
CA LEU A 238 -10.04 8.83 17.72
C LEU A 238 -10.44 9.68 18.93
N GLY A 239 -10.65 10.97 18.71
CA GLY A 239 -11.02 11.92 19.76
C GLY A 239 -9.85 12.47 20.57
N HIS A 240 -8.61 12.12 20.21
CA HIS A 240 -7.39 12.67 20.79
C HIS A 240 -6.60 13.47 19.74
N ALA A 241 -5.96 14.55 20.16
CA ALA A 241 -5.11 15.38 19.28
C ALA A 241 -3.67 14.84 19.20
N ASP A 242 -3.30 13.92 20.08
CA ASP A 242 -1.94 13.41 20.17
C ASP A 242 -1.66 12.40 19.06
N VAL A 243 -0.54 12.60 18.37
CA VAL A 243 0.00 11.69 17.36
C VAL A 243 1.32 11.14 17.89
N GLN A 244 1.50 9.84 17.77
CA GLN A 244 2.75 9.17 18.11
C GLN A 244 3.47 8.75 16.83
N GLU A 245 4.76 9.04 16.78
CA GLU A 245 5.60 8.76 15.60
C GLU A 245 6.45 7.51 15.82
N TYR A 246 6.43 6.62 14.83
CA TYR A 246 7.16 5.36 14.84
C TYR A 246 7.97 5.19 13.56
N ARG A 247 9.20 4.72 13.71
CA ARG A 247 10.04 4.25 12.60
C ARG A 247 9.93 2.73 12.52
N PHE A 248 9.75 2.21 11.32
CA PHE A 248 9.89 0.79 11.04
C PHE A 248 11.37 0.44 10.87
N THR A 249 11.78 -0.69 11.42
CA THR A 249 13.14 -1.24 11.35
C THR A 249 13.03 -2.76 11.19
N PRO A 250 14.10 -3.47 10.80
CA PRO A 250 14.04 -4.93 10.69
C PRO A 250 13.65 -5.62 12.01
N GLU A 251 13.96 -5.00 13.15
CA GLU A 251 13.59 -5.50 14.48
C GLU A 251 12.14 -5.19 14.90
N GLY A 252 11.49 -4.21 14.25
CA GLY A 252 10.12 -3.78 14.54
C GLY A 252 9.92 -2.26 14.52
N LEU A 253 8.90 -1.78 15.22
CA LEU A 253 8.53 -0.37 15.33
C LEU A 253 9.20 0.29 16.53
N ILE A 254 9.89 1.42 16.31
CA ILE A 254 10.58 2.19 17.35
C ILE A 254 10.00 3.60 17.41
N ARG A 255 9.48 3.98 18.58
CA ARG A 255 8.93 5.31 18.84
C ARG A 255 10.03 6.38 18.71
N GLN A 256 9.78 7.44 17.94
CA GLN A 256 10.78 8.49 17.66
C GLN A 256 10.88 9.54 18.79
N HIS A 257 9.78 9.82 19.50
CA HIS A 257 9.74 10.79 20.59
C HIS A 257 8.87 10.28 21.76
N PRO A 258 9.34 10.39 23.02
CA PRO A 258 8.60 9.97 24.22
C PRO A 258 7.37 10.84 24.51
#